data_AF-A0A5S4H3A2-F1
#
_entry.id   AF-A0A5S4H3A2-F1
#
_cell.length_a   1.000
_cell.length_b   1.000
_cell.length_c   1.000
_cell.angle_alpha   90.00
_cell.angle_beta   90.00
_cell.angle_gamma   90.00
#
_symmetry.space_group_name_H-M   'P 1'
#
loop_
_entity.id
_entity.type
_entity.pdbx_description
1 polymer ?
#
loop_
_entity_poly.entity_id
_entity_poly.type
_entity_poly.pdbx_seq_one_letter_code
_entity_poly.pdbx_strand_id
1 'polypeptide(L)'
;MVRAVLRIVGFELKGFIAIGLWAVRRRHGVPPGAIAGTYAKEQAFMLTLMLFAMAVETVVLDLLLVAVEVPAAVRYAVLIADVYGLLFGVMLAAACVTRPHVVTGDELRIRYGVYFDLRIRRDRIASVRGSGGYDGSRMVSVEDGRLSVAVASRTNVTVELTEPITFVRPLGGRAEASTVRFFADQPETVVAALRANQGDGLPARS
;
A
#
# COMPACT_ATOMS: atom_id res chain seq x y z
N MET A 1 23.81 4.32 -4.47
CA MET A 1 22.88 4.68 -5.56
C MET A 1 22.33 3.49 -6.34
N VAL A 2 23.16 2.59 -6.88
CA VAL A 2 22.73 1.44 -7.73
C VAL A 2 21.59 0.61 -7.12
N ARG A 3 21.67 0.23 -5.84
CA ARG A 3 20.60 -0.54 -5.16
C ARG A 3 19.27 0.21 -5.04
N ALA A 4 19.29 1.55 -4.95
CA ALA A 4 18.07 2.36 -4.90
C ALA A 4 17.43 2.46 -6.29
N VAL A 5 18.24 2.68 -7.33
CA VAL A 5 17.79 2.69 -8.73
C VAL A 5 17.17 1.35 -9.11
N LEU A 6 17.82 0.23 -8.79
CA LEU A 6 17.28 -1.10 -9.04
C LEU A 6 15.94 -1.35 -8.32
N ARG A 7 15.73 -0.76 -7.13
CA ARG A 7 14.42 -0.84 -6.47
C ARG A 7 13.35 -0.02 -7.18
N ILE A 8 13.69 1.17 -7.66
CA ILE A 8 12.75 2.02 -8.41
C ILE A 8 12.29 1.30 -9.68
N VAL A 9 13.23 0.78 -10.47
CA VAL A 9 12.93 -0.02 -11.67
C VAL A 9 12.10 -1.25 -11.30
N GLY A 10 12.42 -1.92 -10.19
CA GLY A 10 11.64 -3.04 -9.68
C GLY A 10 10.22 -2.67 -9.26
N PHE A 11 9.98 -1.45 -8.77
CA PHE A 11 8.63 -0.96 -8.45
C PHE A 11 7.83 -0.69 -9.72
N GLU A 12 8.44 -0.08 -10.74
CA GLU A 12 7.78 0.16 -12.03
C GLU A 12 7.36 -1.15 -12.70
N LEU A 13 8.27 -2.12 -12.81
CA LEU A 13 7.94 -3.43 -13.40
C LEU A 13 6.78 -4.11 -12.65
N LYS A 14 6.81 -4.09 -11.32
CA LYS A 14 5.71 -4.64 -10.51
C LYS A 14 4.42 -3.83 -10.66
N GLY A 15 4.51 -2.52 -10.92
CA GLY A 15 3.40 -1.62 -11.22
C GLY A 15 2.72 -2.00 -12.53
N PHE A 16 3.48 -2.23 -13.61
CA PHE A 16 2.94 -2.74 -14.88
C PHE A 16 2.27 -4.11 -14.71
N ILE A 17 2.89 -5.02 -13.94
CA ILE A 17 2.26 -6.32 -13.61
C ILE A 17 0.94 -6.09 -12.85
N ALA A 18 0.90 -5.12 -11.95
CA ALA A 18 -0.32 -4.80 -11.21
C ALA A 18 -1.43 -4.26 -12.13
N ILE A 19 -1.08 -3.44 -13.14
CA ILE A 19 -2.05 -3.03 -14.18
C ILE A 19 -2.60 -4.25 -14.90
N GLY A 20 -1.73 -5.16 -15.36
CA GLY A 20 -2.15 -6.39 -16.02
C GLY A 20 -3.08 -7.24 -15.16
N LEU A 21 -2.73 -7.45 -13.89
CA LEU A 21 -3.56 -8.16 -12.92
C LEU A 21 -4.91 -7.46 -12.68
N TRP A 22 -4.91 -6.13 -12.58
CA TRP A 22 -6.12 -5.35 -12.38
C TRP A 22 -7.06 -5.45 -13.59
N ALA A 23 -6.52 -5.37 -14.81
CA ALA A 23 -7.27 -5.52 -16.06
C ALA A 23 -7.95 -6.90 -16.16
N VAL A 24 -7.27 -7.98 -15.76
CA VAL A 24 -7.86 -9.33 -15.73
C VAL A 24 -8.57 -9.67 -14.42
N ARG A 25 -8.80 -8.67 -13.55
CA ARG A 25 -9.48 -8.79 -12.24
C ARG A 25 -8.88 -9.85 -11.31
N ARG A 26 -7.56 -10.07 -11.38
CA ARG A 26 -6.82 -10.99 -10.49
C ARG A 26 -6.11 -10.24 -9.37
N ARG A 27 -5.92 -10.93 -8.24
CA ARG A 27 -5.16 -10.45 -7.08
C ARG A 27 -3.82 -11.16 -6.99
N HIS A 28 -2.82 -10.48 -6.46
CA HIS A 28 -1.50 -11.03 -6.29
C HIS A 28 -1.31 -11.60 -4.88
N GLY A 29 -0.92 -12.86 -4.78
CA GLY A 29 -0.48 -13.47 -3.53
C GLY A 29 -1.55 -13.49 -2.43
N VAL A 30 -2.78 -13.85 -2.80
CA VAL A 30 -3.89 -14.17 -1.90
C VAL A 30 -4.16 -15.67 -2.04
N PRO A 31 -3.69 -16.52 -1.11
CA PRO A 31 -3.92 -17.97 -1.14
C PRO A 31 -5.41 -18.33 -1.02
N PRO A 32 -5.84 -19.51 -1.50
CA PRO A 32 -7.17 -20.05 -1.20
C PRO A 32 -7.42 -20.11 0.31
N GLY A 33 -8.60 -19.69 0.76
CA GLY A 33 -8.96 -19.66 2.19
C GLY A 33 -8.39 -18.49 2.98
N ALA A 34 -7.56 -17.63 2.38
CA ALA A 34 -7.06 -16.42 3.04
C ALA A 34 -8.09 -15.28 3.02
N ILE A 35 -8.11 -14.48 4.08
CA ILE A 35 -8.95 -13.28 4.16
C ILE A 35 -8.17 -12.09 3.60
N ALA A 36 -8.77 -11.41 2.62
CA ALA A 36 -8.18 -10.24 1.97
C ALA A 36 -8.67 -8.95 2.64
N GLY A 37 -7.79 -8.29 3.39
CA GLY A 37 -8.02 -6.95 3.94
C GLY A 37 -7.76 -5.89 2.88
N THR A 38 -8.79 -5.55 2.09
CA THR A 38 -8.69 -4.45 1.11
C THR A 38 -8.53 -3.12 1.83
N TYR A 39 -7.88 -2.16 1.17
CA TYR A 39 -7.65 -0.81 1.69
C TYR A 39 -7.72 0.27 0.60
N ALA A 40 -7.89 -0.15 -0.67
CA ALA A 40 -7.76 0.73 -1.80
C ALA A 40 -8.96 1.68 -1.96
N LYS A 41 -10.11 1.37 -1.34
CA LYS A 41 -11.35 2.15 -1.51
C LYS A 41 -11.20 3.55 -0.94
N GLU A 42 -10.62 3.69 0.25
CA GLU A 42 -10.41 4.99 0.89
C GLU A 42 -9.52 5.91 0.05
N GLN A 43 -8.50 5.35 -0.62
CA GLN A 43 -7.60 6.10 -1.48
C GLN A 43 -8.15 6.37 -2.89
N ALA A 44 -9.14 5.58 -3.34
CA ALA A 44 -9.61 5.58 -4.72
C ALA A 44 -10.19 6.94 -5.13
N PHE A 45 -10.96 7.58 -4.24
CA PHE A 45 -11.56 8.88 -4.54
C PHE A 45 -10.50 9.96 -4.80
N MET A 46 -9.55 10.11 -3.87
CA MET A 46 -8.46 11.09 -3.99
C MET A 46 -7.57 10.83 -5.22
N LEU A 47 -7.20 9.56 -5.46
CA LEU A 47 -6.41 9.21 -6.64
C LEU A 47 -7.16 9.46 -7.95
N THR A 48 -8.47 9.19 -7.99
CA THR A 48 -9.28 9.44 -9.18
C THR A 48 -9.37 10.93 -9.48
N LEU A 49 -9.60 11.75 -8.45
CA LEU A 49 -9.65 13.21 -8.60
C LEU A 49 -8.29 13.77 -9.05
N MET A 50 -7.20 13.29 -8.46
CA MET A 50 -5.84 13.68 -8.86
C MET A 50 -5.54 13.30 -10.30
N LEU A 51 -5.84 12.05 -10.71
CA LEU A 51 -5.63 11.59 -12.08
C LEU A 51 -6.47 12.38 -13.09
N PHE A 52 -7.72 12.71 -12.74
CA PHE A 52 -8.57 13.55 -13.56
C PHE A 52 -7.99 14.96 -13.71
N ALA A 53 -7.57 15.58 -12.60
CA ALA A 53 -6.94 16.90 -12.62
C ALA A 53 -5.65 16.90 -13.45
N MET A 54 -4.79 15.90 -13.27
CA MET A 54 -3.57 15.72 -14.08
C MET A 54 -3.91 15.58 -15.57
N ALA A 55 -4.95 14.82 -15.94
CA ALA A 55 -5.33 14.65 -17.34
C ALA A 55 -5.83 15.96 -17.96
N VAL A 56 -6.62 16.73 -17.23
CA VAL A 56 -7.05 18.07 -17.65
C VAL A 56 -5.86 19.01 -17.78
N GLU A 57 -4.96 19.00 -16.79
CA GLU A 57 -3.72 19.78 -16.81
C GLU A 57 -2.87 19.46 -18.03
N THR A 58 -2.65 18.18 -18.36
CA THR A 58 -1.91 17.74 -19.54
C THR A 58 -2.47 18.36 -20.83
N VAL A 59 -3.80 18.33 -20.99
CA VAL A 59 -4.45 18.88 -22.19
C VAL A 59 -4.33 20.40 -22.24
N VAL A 60 -4.62 21.08 -21.12
CA VAL A 60 -4.55 22.55 -21.05
C VAL A 60 -3.12 23.05 -21.26
N LEU A 61 -2.13 22.38 -20.67
CA LEU A 61 -0.73 22.73 -20.78
C LEU A 61 -0.22 22.51 -22.21
N ASP A 62 -0.53 21.38 -22.86
CA ASP A 62 -0.14 21.16 -24.26
C ASP A 62 -0.73 22.23 -25.18
N LEU A 63 -2.01 22.58 -25.02
CA LEU A 63 -2.66 23.66 -25.79
C LEU A 63 -2.00 25.02 -25.55
N LEU A 64 -1.62 25.33 -24.31
CA LEU A 64 -0.91 26.56 -23.98
C LEU A 64 0.48 26.60 -24.63
N LEU A 65 1.22 25.49 -24.59
CA LEU A 65 2.54 25.39 -25.21
C LEU A 65 2.47 25.52 -26.74
N VAL A 66 1.40 25.02 -27.36
CA VAL A 66 1.10 25.27 -28.78
C VAL A 66 0.82 26.76 -29.02
N ALA A 67 -0.01 27.39 -28.18
CA ALA A 67 -0.40 28.79 -28.34
C ALA A 67 0.75 29.79 -28.19
N VAL A 68 1.76 29.47 -27.36
CA VAL A 68 2.97 30.28 -27.14
C VAL A 68 4.11 29.90 -28.09
N GLU A 69 3.85 29.05 -29.09
CA GLU A 69 4.81 28.63 -30.12
C GLU A 69 6.10 28.00 -29.55
N VAL A 70 5.97 27.25 -28.46
CA VAL A 70 7.10 26.57 -27.82
C VAL A 70 7.69 25.52 -28.78
N PRO A 71 9.03 25.40 -28.89
CA PRO A 71 9.66 24.41 -29.75
C PRO A 71 9.12 23.00 -29.52
N ALA A 72 8.84 22.29 -30.62
CA ALA A 72 8.18 20.98 -30.59
C ALA A 72 8.90 19.96 -29.68
N ALA A 73 10.24 19.99 -29.65
CA ALA A 73 11.03 19.11 -28.78
C ALA A 73 10.70 19.30 -27.28
N VAL A 74 10.54 20.55 -26.84
CA VAL A 74 10.20 20.88 -25.44
C VAL A 74 8.76 20.48 -25.14
N ARG A 75 7.82 20.80 -26.06
CA ARG A 75 6.42 20.41 -25.91
C ARG A 75 6.25 18.90 -25.76
N TYR A 76 6.89 18.11 -26.63
CA TYR A 76 6.82 16.66 -26.57
C TYR A 76 7.48 16.10 -25.30
N ALA A 77 8.58 16.69 -24.83
CA ALA A 77 9.19 16.28 -23.57
C ALA A 77 8.24 16.46 -22.38
N VAL A 78 7.53 17.60 -22.32
CA VAL A 78 6.50 17.85 -21.29
C VAL A 78 5.34 16.86 -21.42
N LEU A 79 4.79 16.68 -22.62
CA LEU A 79 3.69 15.75 -22.86
C LEU A 79 4.04 14.31 -22.46
N ILE A 80 5.25 13.84 -22.80
CA ILE A 80 5.73 12.51 -22.41
C ILE A 80 5.83 12.41 -20.87
N ALA A 81 6.34 13.45 -20.20
CA ALA A 81 6.43 13.48 -18.74
C ALA A 81 5.04 13.43 -18.08
N ASP A 82 4.08 14.16 -18.61
CA ASP A 82 2.70 14.20 -18.11
C ASP A 82 1.99 12.85 -18.28
N VAL A 83 2.08 12.28 -19.48
CA VAL A 83 1.53 10.94 -19.78
C VAL A 83 2.18 9.87 -18.89
N TYR A 84 3.49 9.98 -18.65
CA TYR A 84 4.20 9.11 -17.73
C TYR A 84 3.72 9.27 -16.28
N GLY A 85 3.46 10.51 -15.84
CA GLY A 85 2.87 10.81 -14.53
C GLY A 85 1.48 10.18 -14.35
N LEU A 86 0.61 10.28 -15.36
CA LEU A 86 -0.69 9.62 -15.37
C LEU A 86 -0.56 8.10 -15.28
N LEU A 87 0.33 7.52 -16.08
CA LEU A 87 0.63 6.08 -16.05
C LEU A 87 1.12 5.65 -14.66
N PHE A 88 1.96 6.46 -14.01
CA PHE A 88 2.43 6.20 -12.64
C PHE A 88 1.28 6.17 -11.63
N GLY A 89 0.34 7.13 -11.71
CA GLY A 89 -0.85 7.12 -10.85
C GLY A 89 -1.74 5.89 -11.07
N VAL A 90 -1.89 5.44 -12.32
CA VAL A 90 -2.59 4.19 -12.66
C VAL A 90 -1.86 2.96 -12.10
N MET A 91 -0.54 2.90 -12.22
CA MET A 91 0.28 1.83 -11.62
C MET A 91 0.09 1.75 -10.11
N LEU A 92 0.10 2.90 -9.43
CA LEU A 92 -0.15 3.00 -7.99
C LEU A 92 -1.54 2.48 -7.62
N ALA A 93 -2.59 2.95 -8.30
CA ALA A 93 -3.97 2.53 -8.06
C ALA A 93 -4.13 1.01 -8.27
N ALA A 94 -3.63 0.48 -9.38
CA ALA A 94 -3.66 -0.94 -9.70
C ALA A 94 -2.89 -1.77 -8.67
N ALA A 95 -1.73 -1.29 -8.22
CA ALA A 95 -0.94 -1.94 -7.18
C ALA A 95 -1.71 -2.05 -5.86
N CYS A 96 -2.36 -0.97 -5.41
CA CYS A 96 -3.15 -0.98 -4.18
C CYS A 96 -4.36 -1.92 -4.27
N VAL A 97 -5.06 -1.95 -5.41
CA VAL A 97 -6.23 -2.81 -5.62
C VAL A 97 -5.85 -4.30 -5.70
N THR A 98 -4.77 -4.63 -6.40
CA THR A 98 -4.39 -6.03 -6.66
C THR A 98 -3.60 -6.68 -5.52
N ARG A 99 -3.07 -5.89 -4.57
CA ARG A 99 -2.25 -6.37 -3.45
C ARG A 99 -2.87 -5.95 -2.10
N PRO A 100 -4.00 -6.56 -1.70
CA PRO A 100 -4.59 -6.32 -0.38
C PRO A 100 -3.69 -6.84 0.74
N HIS A 101 -4.01 -6.46 1.98
CA HIS A 101 -3.51 -7.18 3.16
C HIS A 101 -4.03 -8.62 3.10
N VAL A 102 -3.26 -9.56 3.62
CA VAL A 102 -3.63 -10.99 3.60
C VAL A 102 -3.51 -11.54 5.01
N VAL A 103 -4.60 -12.11 5.49
CA VAL A 103 -4.64 -12.87 6.75
C VAL A 103 -4.80 -14.34 6.40
N THR A 104 -3.82 -15.15 6.80
CA THR A 104 -3.84 -16.60 6.64
C THR A 104 -3.96 -17.28 8.01
N GLY A 105 -3.96 -18.61 8.04
CA GLY A 105 -3.91 -19.38 9.29
C GLY A 105 -2.63 -19.17 10.10
N ASP A 106 -1.51 -18.81 9.45
CA ASP A 106 -0.17 -18.75 10.06
C ASP A 106 0.41 -17.33 10.14
N GLU A 107 0.09 -16.47 9.18
CA GLU A 107 0.67 -15.13 9.06
C GLU A 107 -0.34 -14.03 8.71
N LEU A 108 -0.03 -12.83 9.18
CA LEU A 108 -0.56 -11.56 8.73
C LEU A 108 0.45 -10.91 7.79
N ARG A 109 0.04 -10.64 6.55
CA ARG A 109 0.86 -9.94 5.56
C ARG A 109 0.28 -8.56 5.29
N ILE A 110 1.05 -7.54 5.67
CA ILE A 110 0.71 -6.14 5.53
C ILE A 110 1.37 -5.58 4.28
N ARG A 111 0.59 -4.87 3.45
CA ARG A 111 1.07 -4.41 2.14
C ARG A 111 0.59 -3.00 1.84
N TYR A 112 1.45 -2.27 1.12
CA TYR A 112 1.09 -1.02 0.46
C TYR A 112 1.57 -1.06 -0.99
N GLY A 113 0.65 -1.39 -1.90
CA GLY A 113 0.91 -1.61 -3.31
C GLY A 113 2.12 -2.51 -3.55
N VAL A 114 3.02 -2.04 -4.42
CA VAL A 114 4.32 -2.69 -4.70
C VAL A 114 5.44 -2.18 -3.79
N TYR A 115 5.17 -1.13 -3.01
CA TYR A 115 6.17 -0.33 -2.30
C TYR A 115 6.50 -0.87 -0.91
N PHE A 116 5.56 -1.58 -0.28
CA PHE A 116 5.74 -2.14 1.05
C PHE A 116 5.12 -3.52 1.19
N ASP A 117 5.86 -4.43 1.84
CA ASP A 117 5.42 -5.79 2.15
C ASP A 117 6.07 -6.24 3.44
N LEU A 118 5.26 -6.55 4.45
CA LEU A 118 5.68 -7.02 5.77
C LEU A 118 4.91 -8.28 6.11
N ARG A 119 5.61 -9.32 6.56
CA ARG A 119 5.01 -10.56 7.05
C ARG A 119 5.22 -10.69 8.54
N ILE A 120 4.15 -10.98 9.26
CA ILE A 120 4.12 -11.14 10.70
C ILE A 120 3.51 -12.51 10.97
N ARG A 121 4.30 -13.42 11.55
CA ARG A 121 3.75 -14.71 12.00
C ARG A 121 2.82 -14.49 13.19
N ARG A 122 1.75 -15.28 13.28
CA ARG A 122 0.72 -15.10 14.31
C ARG A 122 1.21 -15.35 15.74
N ASP A 123 2.20 -16.22 15.92
CA ASP A 123 2.88 -16.45 17.20
C ASP A 123 3.58 -15.18 17.73
N ARG A 124 3.85 -14.21 16.85
CA ARG A 124 4.42 -12.91 17.22
C ARG A 124 3.37 -11.84 17.51
N ILE A 125 2.08 -12.14 17.41
CA ILE A 125 0.99 -11.18 17.63
C ILE A 125 0.49 -11.31 19.08
N ALA A 126 0.84 -10.32 19.91
CA ALA A 126 0.40 -10.25 21.29
C ALA A 126 -1.08 -9.82 21.41
N SER A 127 -1.47 -8.79 20.65
CA SER A 127 -2.84 -8.30 20.68
C SER A 127 -3.23 -7.63 19.37
N VAL A 128 -4.53 -7.65 19.05
CA VAL A 128 -5.10 -6.97 17.88
C VAL A 128 -6.33 -6.19 18.32
N ARG A 129 -6.37 -4.90 17.98
CA ARG A 129 -7.47 -4.00 18.31
C ARG A 129 -7.84 -3.16 17.08
N GLY A 130 -9.14 -2.93 16.89
CA GLY A 130 -9.59 -1.81 16.07
C GLY A 130 -9.27 -0.52 16.80
N SER A 131 -8.64 0.44 16.13
CA SER A 131 -8.28 1.74 16.71
C SER A 131 -9.05 2.86 16.01
N GLY A 132 -9.48 3.86 16.78
CA GLY A 132 -9.99 5.12 16.20
C GLY A 132 -8.93 5.76 15.31
N GLY A 133 -9.35 6.31 14.17
CA GLY A 133 -8.51 6.81 13.10
C GLY A 133 -7.39 7.72 13.61
N TYR A 134 -6.15 7.26 13.50
CA TYR A 134 -4.99 8.12 13.72
C TYR A 134 -4.54 8.73 12.42
N ASP A 135 -4.19 10.01 12.51
CA ASP A 135 -3.72 10.81 11.40
C ASP A 135 -2.21 10.62 11.25
N GLY A 136 -1.82 9.71 10.36
CA GLY A 136 -0.42 9.48 10.00
C GLY A 136 -0.03 10.44 8.87
N SER A 137 1.05 11.20 9.06
CA SER A 137 1.54 12.18 8.09
C SER A 137 2.09 11.56 6.78
N ARG A 138 2.38 10.25 6.76
CA ARG A 138 3.04 9.56 5.65
C ARG A 138 2.47 8.17 5.42
N MET A 139 2.46 7.72 4.15
CA MET A 139 1.97 6.38 3.76
C MET A 139 2.61 5.23 4.53
N VAL A 140 3.93 5.29 4.74
CA VAL A 140 4.67 4.34 5.59
C VAL A 140 5.60 5.16 6.49
N SER A 141 5.29 5.23 7.78
CA SER A 141 6.12 5.89 8.79
C SER A 141 6.53 4.92 9.89
N VAL A 142 7.66 5.22 10.54
CA VAL A 142 8.10 4.50 11.72
C VAL A 142 8.57 5.51 12.74
N GLU A 143 7.86 5.59 13.85
CA GLU A 143 8.06 6.55 14.93
C GLU A 143 7.98 5.79 16.26
N ASP A 144 8.98 5.95 17.13
CA ASP A 144 9.02 5.32 18.46
C ASP A 144 8.71 3.81 18.47
N GLY A 145 9.26 3.07 17.50
CA GLY A 145 9.00 1.62 17.35
C GLY A 145 7.59 1.25 16.87
N ARG A 146 6.82 2.24 16.37
CA ARG A 146 5.50 2.04 15.77
C ARG A 146 5.57 2.21 14.27
N LEU A 147 5.31 1.12 13.53
CA LEU A 147 5.12 1.17 12.09
C LEU A 147 3.67 1.58 11.80
N SER A 148 3.48 2.64 11.02
CA SER A 148 2.15 3.02 10.51
C SER A 148 2.12 2.91 8.99
N VAL A 149 1.17 2.13 8.48
CA VAL A 149 0.84 2.00 7.05
C VAL A 149 -0.49 2.72 6.83
N ALA A 150 -0.40 4.02 6.61
CA ALA A 150 -1.56 4.90 6.50
C ALA A 150 -2.10 4.95 5.07
N VAL A 151 -3.42 4.97 4.95
CA VAL A 151 -4.13 5.18 3.69
C VAL A 151 -5.02 6.40 3.86
N ALA A 152 -4.90 7.38 2.96
CA ALA A 152 -5.54 8.69 3.11
C ALA A 152 -5.29 9.29 4.52
N SER A 153 -4.05 9.17 4.99
CA SER A 153 -3.59 9.57 6.34
C SER A 153 -4.25 8.83 7.51
N ARG A 154 -5.02 7.76 7.28
CA ARG A 154 -5.72 7.03 8.35
C ARG A 154 -5.12 5.66 8.62
N THR A 155 -5.21 5.20 9.86
CA THR A 155 -5.06 3.79 10.27
C THR A 155 -6.18 3.40 11.22
N ASN A 156 -6.75 2.20 11.08
CA ASN A 156 -7.89 1.75 11.88
C ASN A 156 -7.71 0.35 12.50
N VAL A 157 -6.59 -0.33 12.26
CA VAL A 157 -6.20 -1.56 12.93
C VAL A 157 -4.83 -1.36 13.58
N THR A 158 -4.70 -1.80 14.83
CA THR A 158 -3.44 -1.81 15.57
C THR A 158 -3.13 -3.24 16.04
N VAL A 159 -1.89 -3.66 15.79
CA VAL A 159 -1.33 -4.96 16.15
C VAL A 159 -0.14 -4.72 17.07
N GLU A 160 -0.19 -5.27 18.27
CA GLU A 160 0.94 -5.31 19.20
C GLU A 160 1.67 -6.63 19.03
N LEU A 161 3.00 -6.55 18.95
CA LEU A 161 3.86 -7.72 18.76
C LEU A 161 4.45 -8.17 20.09
N THR A 162 4.68 -9.46 20.22
CA THR A 162 5.33 -10.04 21.42
C THR A 162 6.80 -9.63 21.51
N GLU A 163 7.45 -9.48 20.35
CA GLU A 163 8.83 -9.04 20.19
C GLU A 163 8.93 -8.07 19.01
N PRO A 164 9.86 -7.11 19.02
CA PRO A 164 10.11 -6.25 17.87
C PRO A 164 10.50 -7.06 16.63
N ILE A 165 9.98 -6.66 15.47
CA ILE A 165 10.34 -7.26 14.18
C ILE A 165 11.14 -6.29 13.33
N THR A 166 12.22 -6.77 12.73
CA THR A 166 13.00 -6.01 11.75
C THR A 166 12.37 -6.12 10.36
N PHE A 167 12.22 -5.00 9.68
CA PHE A 167 11.69 -4.96 8.31
C PHE A 167 12.42 -3.93 7.45
N VAL A 168 12.16 -4.00 6.14
CA VAL A 168 12.77 -3.11 5.15
C VAL A 168 11.75 -2.06 4.76
N ARG A 169 12.07 -0.79 4.99
CA ARG A 169 11.31 0.36 4.51
C ARG A 169 11.32 0.39 2.97
N PRO A 170 10.35 1.05 2.31
CA PRO A 170 10.26 1.08 0.84
C PRO A 170 11.57 1.47 0.13
N LEU A 171 12.33 2.41 0.69
CA LEU A 171 13.62 2.87 0.13
C LEU A 171 14.85 2.09 0.62
N GLY A 172 14.65 1.05 1.43
CA GLY A 172 15.69 0.10 1.81
C GLY A 172 16.30 0.21 3.18
N GLY A 173 16.01 1.29 3.91
CA GLY A 173 16.39 1.39 5.31
C GLY A 173 15.79 0.24 6.10
N ARG A 174 16.57 -0.37 7.00
CA ARG A 174 16.02 -1.30 7.98
C ARG A 174 15.43 -0.52 9.14
N ALA A 175 14.35 -1.02 9.70
CA ALA A 175 13.74 -0.47 10.90
C ALA A 175 13.14 -1.60 11.73
N GLU A 176 12.91 -1.33 13.00
CA GLU A 176 12.24 -2.23 13.91
C GLU A 176 10.94 -1.61 14.39
N ALA A 177 9.93 -2.46 14.59
CA ALA A 177 8.68 -2.06 15.19
C ALA A 177 8.16 -3.14 16.14
N SER A 178 7.63 -2.71 17.28
CA SER A 178 6.89 -3.54 18.23
C SER A 178 5.37 -3.36 18.10
N THR A 179 4.94 -2.27 17.45
CA THR A 179 3.53 -2.01 17.15
C THR A 179 3.38 -1.74 15.66
N VAL A 180 2.36 -2.36 15.04
CA VAL A 180 2.04 -2.11 13.63
C VAL A 180 0.61 -1.62 13.50
N ARG A 181 0.44 -0.52 12.79
CA ARG A 181 -0.85 0.13 12.54
C ARG A 181 -1.08 0.17 11.05
N PHE A 182 -2.27 -0.19 10.62
CA PHE A 182 -2.61 -0.16 9.20
C PHE A 182 -4.09 0.15 8.99
N PHE A 183 -4.42 0.53 7.76
CA PHE A 183 -5.79 0.73 7.32
C PHE A 183 -6.33 -0.50 6.60
N ALA A 184 -7.58 -0.86 6.89
CA ALA A 184 -8.37 -1.80 6.13
C ALA A 184 -9.78 -1.23 5.93
N ASP A 185 -10.41 -1.50 4.77
CA ASP A 185 -11.78 -1.05 4.47
C ASP A 185 -12.81 -1.69 5.43
N GLN A 186 -12.51 -2.90 5.94
CA GLN A 186 -13.33 -3.68 6.87
C GLN A 186 -12.48 -4.12 8.07
N PRO A 187 -12.13 -3.21 8.99
CA PRO A 187 -11.23 -3.51 10.11
C PRO A 187 -11.77 -4.63 11.01
N GLU A 188 -13.09 -4.69 11.23
CA GLU A 188 -13.75 -5.71 12.03
C GLU A 188 -13.53 -7.13 11.48
N THR A 189 -13.56 -7.30 10.15
CA THR A 189 -13.33 -8.61 9.51
C THR A 189 -11.88 -9.05 9.68
N VAL A 190 -10.93 -8.11 9.54
CA VAL A 190 -9.50 -8.38 9.74
C VAL A 190 -9.21 -8.72 11.21
N VAL A 191 -9.77 -7.96 12.15
CA VAL A 191 -9.59 -8.19 13.59
C VAL A 191 -10.19 -9.53 14.01
N ALA A 192 -11.40 -9.86 13.55
CA ALA A 192 -12.04 -11.14 13.83
C ALA A 192 -11.21 -12.32 13.29
N ALA A 193 -10.72 -12.22 12.05
CA ALA A 193 -9.86 -13.23 11.45
C ALA A 193 -8.55 -13.47 12.23
N LEU A 194 -7.99 -12.40 12.80
CA LEU A 194 -6.78 -12.50 13.61
C LEU A 194 -7.06 -13.12 14.99
N ARG A 195 -8.21 -12.82 15.60
CA ARG A 195 -8.61 -13.34 16.91
C ARG A 195 -9.11 -14.79 16.89
N ALA A 196 -9.75 -15.25 15.82
CA ALA A 196 -10.36 -16.57 15.75
C ALA A 196 -9.38 -17.72 16.10
N ASN A 197 -8.10 -17.60 15.71
CA ASN A 197 -7.07 -18.61 16.03
C ASN A 197 -6.27 -18.31 17.31
N GLN A 198 -6.49 -17.17 17.98
CA GLN A 198 -5.91 -16.94 19.32
C GLN A 198 -6.63 -17.76 20.41
N GLY A 199 -7.87 -18.20 20.13
CA GLY A 199 -8.69 -19.00 21.04
C GLY A 199 -8.35 -20.50 21.10
N ASP A 200 -7.73 -21.06 20.06
CA ASP A 200 -7.41 -22.50 19.97
C ASP A 200 -6.09 -22.89 20.70
N GLY A 201 -5.42 -21.92 21.34
CA GLY A 201 -4.16 -22.12 22.07
C GLY A 201 -4.26 -22.02 23.60
N LEU A 202 -5.46 -21.87 24.18
CA LEU A 202 -5.63 -21.87 25.63
C LEU A 202 -5.60 -23.33 26.14
N PRO A 203 -4.61 -23.74 26.97
CA PRO A 203 -4.68 -25.04 27.62
C PRO A 203 -5.93 -25.09 28.49
N ALA A 204 -6.70 -26.17 28.34
CA ALA A 204 -7.83 -26.48 29.19
C ALA A 204 -7.40 -26.38 30.65
N ARG A 205 -8.05 -25.48 31.40
CA ARG A 205 -7.90 -25.44 32.86
C ARG A 205 -8.58 -26.69 33.41
N SER A 206 -7.79 -27.62 33.91
CA SER A 206 -8.20 -28.65 34.88
C SER A 206 -7.26 -28.61 36.05
#